data_AF-A0A6A8ACY3-F1
#
_entry.id   AF-A0A6A8ACY3-F1
#
_cell.length_a   1.000
_cell.length_b   1.000
_cell.length_c   1.000
_cell.angle_alpha   90.00
_cell.angle_beta   90.00
_cell.angle_gamma   90.00
#
_symmetry.space_group_name_H-M   'P 1'
#
loop_
_entity.id
_entity.type
_entity.pdbx_description
1 polymer ?
#
loop_
_entity_poly.entity_id
_entity_poly.type
_entity_poly.pdbx_seq_one_letter_code
_entity_poly.pdbx_strand_id
1 'polypeptide(L)'
;MPWSALAAGFGISLSCMTLAGPVHAEGIVVSGAFIVPFRDFDTDRDVVVRKPPPDYAGTCWRITYVRGSKVGIELVKGIFKPEWEDGKSFTRFTDETNMTSYGKFDYDLSKGEFSIFRVVKRCP
;
A
#
# COMPACT_ATOMS: atom_id res chain seq x y z
N MET A 1 53.42 44.72 -15.28
CA MET A 1 53.61 43.36 -15.85
C MET A 1 55.04 42.94 -15.51
N PRO A 2 55.29 41.75 -14.92
CA PRO A 2 54.80 40.46 -15.40
C PRO A 2 54.05 39.60 -14.37
N TRP A 3 53.44 38.56 -14.94
CA TRP A 3 52.59 37.51 -14.38
C TRP A 3 53.35 36.36 -13.68
N SER A 4 52.55 35.52 -13.02
CA SER A 4 52.74 34.10 -12.62
C SER A 4 53.09 33.92 -11.13
N ALA A 5 52.54 32.99 -10.36
CA ALA A 5 51.73 31.81 -10.65
C ALA A 5 50.92 31.35 -9.42
N LEU A 6 49.79 30.68 -9.69
CA LEU A 6 49.20 29.50 -9.04
C LEU A 6 49.48 29.20 -7.56
N ALA A 7 48.40 29.06 -6.79
CA ALA A 7 48.26 27.92 -5.89
C ALA A 7 46.77 27.55 -5.77
N ALA A 8 46.46 26.32 -6.16
CA ALA A 8 45.17 25.68 -6.04
C ALA A 8 44.82 25.48 -4.55
N GLY A 9 43.56 25.73 -4.20
CA GLY A 9 43.02 25.44 -2.88
C GLY A 9 41.68 24.73 -3.03
N PHE A 10 41.74 23.40 -3.08
CA PHE A 10 40.59 22.51 -2.99
C PHE A 10 39.83 22.78 -1.68
N GLY A 11 38.61 23.30 -1.77
CA GLY A 11 37.67 23.42 -0.66
C GLY A 11 36.52 22.44 -0.85
N ILE A 12 36.59 21.34 -0.10
CA ILE A 12 35.71 20.16 -0.18
C ILE A 12 34.24 20.57 -0.04
N SER A 13 33.44 20.29 -1.08
CA SER A 13 31.99 20.35 -1.00
C SER A 13 31.52 19.35 0.04
N LEU A 14 31.04 19.86 1.18
CA LEU A 14 30.40 19.08 2.22
C LEU A 14 29.03 18.63 1.69
N SER A 15 29.02 17.59 0.87
CA SER A 15 27.79 16.88 0.51
C SER A 15 27.24 16.26 1.79
N CYS A 16 26.30 16.97 2.42
CA CYS A 16 25.47 16.41 3.47
C CYS A 16 24.64 15.30 2.82
N MET A 17 25.21 14.09 2.75
CA MET A 17 24.45 12.89 2.46
C MET A 17 23.54 12.70 3.66
N THR A 18 22.33 13.26 3.59
CA THR A 18 21.21 12.79 4.38
C THR A 18 21.05 11.32 4.01
N LEU A 19 21.62 10.45 4.85
CA LEU A 19 21.29 9.04 4.92
C LEU A 19 19.78 8.98 5.16
N ALA A 20 19.00 8.91 4.08
CA ALA A 20 17.63 8.45 4.15
C ALA A 20 17.70 6.96 4.47
N GLY A 21 17.82 6.64 5.77
CA GLY A 21 17.63 5.29 6.25
C GLY A 21 16.23 4.80 5.84
N PRO A 22 16.04 3.49 5.66
CA PRO A 22 14.75 2.95 5.27
C PRO A 22 13.81 3.01 6.48
N VAL A 23 13.12 4.14 6.69
CA VAL A 23 11.98 4.25 7.62
C VAL A 23 10.72 3.68 6.95
N HIS A 24 10.82 2.50 6.32
CA HIS A 24 9.83 2.07 5.33
C HIS A 24 9.57 0.56 5.42
N ALA A 25 9.12 0.08 6.57
CA ALA A 25 8.58 -1.27 6.67
C ALA A 25 7.39 -1.36 7.65
N GLU A 26 7.39 -0.57 8.73
CA GLU A 26 6.32 -0.62 9.75
C GLU A 26 5.33 0.56 9.67
N GLY A 27 5.55 1.53 8.77
CA GLY A 27 4.77 2.78 8.69
C GLY A 27 3.76 2.88 7.54
N ILE A 28 3.61 1.84 6.72
CA ILE A 28 2.82 1.94 5.47
C ILE A 28 1.34 1.59 5.71
N VAL A 29 1.05 0.60 6.55
CA VAL A 29 -0.31 0.18 6.91
C VAL A 29 -0.72 0.86 8.20
N VAL A 30 -1.25 2.07 8.09
CA VAL A 30 -1.67 2.92 9.23
C VAL A 30 -3.07 3.48 9.01
N SER A 31 -3.75 3.88 10.09
CA SER A 31 -5.02 4.60 9.97
C SER A 31 -4.84 5.85 9.10
N GLY A 32 -5.81 6.11 8.22
CA GLY A 32 -5.80 7.17 7.22
C GLY A 32 -5.14 6.79 5.89
N ALA A 33 -4.39 5.69 5.82
CA ALA A 33 -3.80 5.23 4.55
C ALA A 33 -4.88 4.74 3.57
N PHE A 34 -4.62 4.90 2.27
CA PHE A 34 -5.50 4.38 1.23
C PHE A 34 -5.01 3.02 0.74
N ILE A 35 -5.95 2.13 0.44
CA ILE A 35 -5.66 0.80 -0.09
C ILE A 35 -6.55 0.50 -1.29
N VAL A 36 -6.02 -0.30 -2.21
CA VAL A 36 -6.77 -0.80 -3.37
C VAL A 36 -6.58 -2.31 -3.50
N PRO A 37 -7.60 -3.04 -3.94
CA PRO A 37 -7.47 -4.45 -4.24
C PRO A 37 -6.58 -4.62 -5.48
N PHE A 38 -5.70 -5.61 -5.46
CA PHE A 38 -4.75 -5.85 -6.56
C PHE A 38 -4.54 -7.33 -6.89
N ARG A 39 -4.95 -8.22 -6.01
CA ARG A 39 -4.83 -9.66 -6.17
C ARG A 39 -6.00 -10.38 -5.50
N ASP A 40 -6.17 -11.63 -5.87
CA ASP A 40 -7.22 -12.52 -5.40
C ASP A 40 -6.64 -13.92 -5.23
N PHE A 41 -7.36 -14.79 -4.53
CA PHE A 41 -7.01 -16.20 -4.38
C PHE A 41 -7.99 -17.04 -5.19
N ASP A 42 -7.47 -17.69 -6.23
CA ASP A 42 -8.24 -18.61 -7.04
C ASP A 42 -8.32 -19.96 -6.31
N THR A 43 -9.45 -20.18 -5.65
CA THR A 43 -9.69 -21.36 -4.81
C THR A 43 -9.68 -22.65 -5.64
N ASP A 44 -10.15 -22.62 -6.88
CA ASP A 44 -10.21 -23.80 -7.75
C ASP A 44 -8.80 -24.27 -8.16
N ARG A 45 -7.89 -23.32 -8.35
CA ARG A 45 -6.51 -23.59 -8.77
C ARG A 45 -5.48 -23.57 -7.63
N ASP A 46 -5.89 -23.24 -6.40
CA ASP A 46 -5.02 -23.02 -5.23
C ASP A 46 -3.85 -22.06 -5.52
N VAL A 47 -4.13 -20.96 -6.23
CA VAL A 47 -3.10 -19.97 -6.60
C VAL A 47 -3.53 -18.53 -6.35
N VAL A 48 -2.56 -17.69 -5.99
CA VAL A 48 -2.76 -16.23 -5.94
C VAL A 48 -2.68 -15.67 -7.36
N VAL A 49 -3.72 -14.95 -7.77
CA VAL A 49 -3.80 -14.30 -9.08
C VAL A 49 -3.66 -12.79 -8.92
N ARG A 50 -2.86 -12.14 -9.78
CA ARG A 50 -2.62 -10.68 -9.73
C ARG A 50 -3.74 -9.88 -10.41
N LYS A 51 -4.99 -10.13 -9.99
CA LYS A 51 -6.19 -9.38 -10.36
C LYS A 51 -7.04 -9.16 -9.11
N PRO A 52 -7.73 -8.02 -8.95
CA PRO A 52 -8.63 -7.83 -7.82
C PRO A 52 -9.81 -8.82 -7.89
N PRO A 53 -10.38 -9.20 -6.73
CA PRO A 53 -11.63 -9.95 -6.68
C PRO A 53 -12.77 -9.17 -7.36
N PRO A 54 -13.73 -9.82 -8.03
CA PRO A 54 -14.78 -9.14 -8.79
C PRO A 54 -15.64 -8.18 -7.98
N ASP A 55 -15.96 -8.53 -6.73
CA ASP A 55 -16.73 -7.75 -5.77
C ASP A 55 -16.00 -6.48 -5.30
N TYR A 56 -14.68 -6.55 -5.19
CA TYR A 56 -13.80 -5.43 -4.84
C TYR A 56 -13.27 -4.65 -6.07
N ALA A 57 -13.42 -5.15 -7.29
CA ALA A 57 -12.78 -4.57 -8.47
C ALA A 57 -13.15 -3.08 -8.68
N GLY A 58 -12.14 -2.23 -8.86
CA GLY A 58 -12.31 -0.80 -9.08
C GLY A 58 -12.67 0.02 -7.83
N THR A 59 -12.59 -0.58 -6.63
CA THR A 59 -12.80 0.13 -5.37
C THR A 59 -11.50 0.71 -4.80
N CYS A 60 -11.63 1.75 -3.98
CA CYS A 60 -10.56 2.29 -3.14
C CYS A 60 -11.09 2.48 -1.72
N TRP A 61 -10.27 2.10 -0.75
CA TRP A 61 -10.65 2.10 0.65
C TRP A 61 -9.68 2.93 1.48
N ARG A 62 -10.15 3.45 2.61
CA ARG A 62 -9.30 4.06 3.64
C ARG A 62 -9.25 3.18 4.85
N ILE A 63 -8.06 2.99 5.41
CA ILE A 63 -7.89 2.30 6.69
C ILE A 63 -8.41 3.19 7.80
N THR A 64 -9.34 2.70 8.61
CA THR A 64 -9.92 3.43 9.74
C THR A 64 -9.21 3.12 11.05
N TYR A 65 -8.78 1.87 11.25
CA TYR A 65 -7.96 1.45 12.39
C TYR A 65 -7.08 0.26 12.05
N VAL A 66 -6.04 0.08 12.88
CA VAL A 66 -5.18 -1.11 12.90
C VAL A 66 -5.14 -1.64 14.32
N ARG A 67 -5.48 -2.92 14.53
CA ARG A 67 -5.50 -3.60 15.83
C ARG A 67 -4.93 -5.00 15.69
N GLY A 68 -3.65 -5.18 16.03
CA GLY A 68 -2.95 -6.44 15.78
C GLY A 68 -2.95 -6.76 14.28
N SER A 69 -3.44 -7.95 13.91
CA SER A 69 -3.57 -8.35 12.50
C SER A 69 -4.84 -7.81 11.82
N LYS A 70 -5.72 -7.10 12.53
CA LYS A 70 -7.00 -6.62 11.99
C LYS A 70 -6.89 -5.18 11.50
N VAL A 71 -7.54 -4.92 10.38
CA VAL A 71 -7.58 -3.62 9.70
C VAL A 71 -9.04 -3.28 9.43
N GLY A 72 -9.54 -2.21 10.03
CA GLY A 72 -10.82 -1.62 9.65
C GLY A 72 -10.67 -0.80 8.38
N ILE A 73 -11.63 -0.92 7.46
CA ILE A 73 -11.60 -0.24 6.16
C ILE A 73 -12.95 0.42 5.87
N GLU A 74 -12.91 1.54 5.16
CA GLU A 74 -14.10 2.23 4.66
C GLU A 74 -14.00 2.46 3.15
N LEU A 75 -15.11 2.34 2.44
CA LEU A 75 -15.17 2.58 1.00
C LEU A 75 -15.13 4.08 0.73
N VAL A 76 -14.11 4.53 -0.02
CA VAL A 76 -13.92 5.94 -0.38
C VAL A 76 -14.34 6.20 -1.84
N LYS A 77 -14.07 5.25 -2.74
CA LYS A 77 -14.38 5.38 -4.17
C LYS A 77 -14.72 4.02 -4.77
N GLY A 78 -15.59 4.02 -5.78
CA GLY A 78 -16.02 2.83 -6.51
C GLY A 78 -17.37 2.32 -6.06
N ILE A 79 -17.72 1.12 -6.51
CA ILE A 79 -18.95 0.42 -6.15
C ILE A 79 -18.54 -0.96 -5.65
N PHE A 80 -18.78 -1.22 -4.38
CA PHE A 80 -18.53 -2.53 -3.78
C PHE A 80 -19.75 -3.44 -4.00
N LYS A 81 -19.52 -4.67 -4.47
CA LYS A 81 -20.58 -5.62 -4.86
C LYS A 81 -20.39 -6.98 -4.18
N PRO A 82 -20.56 -7.06 -2.86
CA PRO A 82 -20.33 -8.29 -2.13
C PRO A 82 -21.29 -9.39 -2.58
N GLU A 83 -20.74 -10.58 -2.83
CA GLU A 83 -21.52 -11.74 -3.32
C GLU A 83 -22.59 -12.18 -2.31
N TRP A 84 -22.36 -11.97 -1.01
CA TRP A 84 -23.28 -12.36 0.06
C TRP A 84 -24.50 -11.44 0.24
N GLU A 85 -24.54 -10.30 -0.45
CA GLU A 85 -25.67 -9.35 -0.38
C GLU A 85 -26.63 -9.48 -1.58
N ASP A 86 -26.61 -10.62 -2.28
CA ASP A 86 -27.55 -10.98 -3.35
C ASP A 86 -27.71 -9.86 -4.41
N GLY A 87 -26.59 -9.47 -5.02
CA GLY A 87 -26.55 -8.48 -6.10
C GLY A 87 -26.64 -7.02 -5.68
N LYS A 88 -26.72 -6.72 -4.38
CA LYS A 88 -26.64 -5.32 -3.91
C LYS A 88 -25.28 -4.69 -4.23
N SER A 89 -25.33 -3.37 -4.35
CA SER A 89 -24.18 -2.53 -4.67
C SER A 89 -24.10 -1.40 -3.67
N PHE A 90 -22.90 -1.14 -3.16
CA PHE A 90 -22.66 -0.14 -2.12
C PHE A 90 -21.69 0.93 -2.63
N THR A 91 -22.07 2.19 -2.48
CA THR A 91 -21.19 3.35 -2.68
C THR A 91 -20.64 3.89 -1.36
N ARG A 92 -21.12 3.34 -0.23
CA ARG A 92 -20.61 3.54 1.13
C ARG A 92 -20.69 2.21 1.86
N PHE A 93 -19.57 1.76 2.40
CA PHE A 93 -19.47 0.49 3.14
C PHE A 93 -18.29 0.56 4.10
N THR A 94 -18.37 -0.17 5.21
CA THR A 94 -17.27 -0.35 6.16
C THR A 94 -17.10 -1.83 6.43
N ASP A 95 -15.87 -2.29 6.51
CA ASP A 95 -15.55 -3.69 6.73
C ASP A 95 -14.32 -3.86 7.64
N GLU A 96 -14.07 -5.08 8.08
CA GLU A 96 -12.85 -5.49 8.77
C GLU A 96 -12.17 -6.61 8.00
N THR A 97 -10.88 -6.43 7.67
CA THR A 97 -10.04 -7.44 7.04
C THR A 97 -8.84 -7.79 7.91
N ASN A 98 -8.22 -8.95 7.66
CA ASN A 98 -6.97 -9.32 8.31
C ASN A 98 -5.79 -9.03 7.39
N MET A 99 -4.68 -8.53 7.93
CA MET A 99 -3.42 -8.37 7.19
C MET A 99 -2.91 -9.71 6.64
N THR A 100 -3.16 -10.79 7.37
CA THR A 100 -2.69 -12.15 7.09
C THR A 100 -3.82 -13.07 6.61
N SER A 101 -4.91 -12.52 6.04
CA SER A 101 -6.22 -13.19 5.96
C SER A 101 -6.23 -14.60 5.35
N TYR A 102 -5.21 -14.97 4.58
CA TYR A 102 -5.00 -16.36 4.16
C TYR A 102 -3.51 -16.64 4.22
N GLY A 103 -3.10 -17.73 4.87
CA GLY A 103 -1.70 -18.16 4.92
C GLY A 103 -1.06 -18.44 3.54
N LYS A 104 -1.86 -18.30 2.47
CA LYS A 104 -1.49 -18.40 1.05
C LYS A 104 -1.13 -17.05 0.42
N PHE A 105 -1.47 -15.93 1.05
CA PHE A 105 -1.05 -14.61 0.61
C PHE A 105 0.32 -14.28 1.21
N ASP A 106 1.34 -14.17 0.36
CA ASP A 106 2.58 -13.50 0.75
C ASP A 106 2.23 -12.05 1.11
N TYR A 107 2.40 -11.65 2.38
CA TYR A 107 2.29 -10.26 2.78
C TYR A 107 3.70 -9.65 2.84
N ASP A 108 3.84 -8.47 2.24
CA ASP A 108 5.09 -7.73 2.19
C ASP A 108 4.79 -6.31 2.63
N LEU A 109 4.88 -6.07 3.94
CA LEU A 109 4.60 -4.77 4.53
C LEU A 109 5.62 -3.72 4.09
N SER A 110 6.82 -4.12 3.64
CA SER A 110 7.80 -3.19 3.06
C SER A 110 7.32 -2.61 1.72
N LYS A 111 6.49 -3.37 0.99
CA LYS A 111 5.79 -2.93 -0.22
C LYS A 111 4.37 -2.40 0.04
N GLY A 112 3.91 -2.48 1.29
CA GLY A 112 2.53 -2.15 1.66
C GLY A 112 1.50 -3.13 1.11
N GLU A 113 1.88 -4.39 0.86
CA GLU A 113 1.00 -5.43 0.33
C GLU A 113 0.56 -6.37 1.45
N PHE A 114 -0.76 -6.55 1.62
CA PHE A 114 -1.32 -7.45 2.63
C PHE A 114 -2.70 -7.94 2.18
N SER A 115 -3.07 -9.18 2.51
CA SER A 115 -4.33 -9.77 2.05
C SER A 115 -4.50 -9.58 0.53
N ILE A 116 -5.67 -9.14 0.07
CA ILE A 116 -5.95 -8.76 -1.33
C ILE A 116 -5.55 -7.31 -1.68
N PHE A 117 -5.01 -6.55 -0.73
CA PHE A 117 -4.83 -5.10 -0.79
C PHE A 117 -3.37 -4.66 -0.92
N ARG A 118 -3.18 -3.51 -1.57
CA ARG A 118 -1.92 -2.76 -1.52
C ARG A 118 -2.18 -1.32 -1.09
N VAL A 119 -1.26 -0.75 -0.33
CA VAL A 119 -1.31 0.65 0.06
C VAL A 119 -0.95 1.54 -1.13
N VAL A 120 -1.68 2.65 -1.28
CA VAL A 120 -1.47 3.66 -2.31
C VAL A 120 -1.45 5.05 -1.69
N LYS A 121 -0.76 5.99 -2.36
CA LYS A 121 -0.66 7.38 -1.89
C LYS A 121 -1.99 8.14 -1.99
N ARG A 122 -2.84 7.77 -2.94
CA ARG A 122 -4.16 8.37 -3.20
C ARG A 122 -5.05 7.38 -3.93
N CYS A 123 -6.37 7.52 -3.79
CA CYS A 123 -7.30 6.75 -4.60
C CYS A 123 -7.13 7.13 -6.09
N PRO A 124 -6.96 6.14 -6.98
CA PRO A 124 -6.96 6.35 -8.44
C PRO A 124 -8.36 6.77 -8.89
#